data_AF-A0A913Z8M4-F1
#
_entry.id   AF-A0A913Z8M4-F1
#
_cell.length_a   1.000
_cell.length_b   1.000
_cell.length_c   1.000
_cell.angle_alpha   90.00
_cell.angle_beta   90.00
_cell.angle_gamma   90.00
#
_symmetry.space_group_name_H-M   'P 1'
#
loop_
_entity.id
_entity.type
_entity.pdbx_description
1 polymer ?
#
loop_
_entity_poly.entity_id
_entity_poly.type
_entity_poly.pdbx_seq_one_letter_code
_entity_poly.pdbx_strand_id
1 'polypeptide(L)'
;MDQNNEMEENSAKSDGAFSVCACSSMLEKQKRVLCDLKDQANILPKKVKTEDASQDTEHLHDFKVECQQVVDEFKKLKFAFVHLQGHIKLLDYLANVPKDQWPSVASCDEESKKIRRQLKDAKGEASDLEEHLQNMMKSVQNCQEMLDTKLASVTKMMEKVEGVATQVQENTKGRGGAVEELEGGGVTLENFQDENAKQIFDLKAAEEFLARYQPAMKRLKESTEAIRKDQQVALDENKTVMEMVSQLMAKKLDREQQASGKMKWCESASKMLAQLTGVSERSLDDNCWILELTADGCSSVNKDSLTAVLTLHFKPGPDPWSPRQISAASIDVDSLDMSDLVEEAVRKNDVPFLVSSVMTRLRTHAPLYMEVEQLRHQYAIDWVPEEGILRVIFGDSAQIVCTLSLSTGPLGTTLAQLKSLEGVRQHPPLDQLKPPHEKPRISDWLEYLQEATKSL
;
A
#
# COMPACT_ATOMS: atom_id res chain seq x y z
N MET A 1 -38.10 1.71 49.78
CA MET A 1 -37.45 2.63 48.82
C MET A 1 -35.99 2.22 48.54
N ASP A 2 -35.51 1.06 48.99
CA ASP A 2 -34.08 0.70 48.92
C ASP A 2 -33.73 -0.45 47.95
N GLN A 3 -34.61 -0.82 47.01
CA GLN A 3 -34.31 -1.89 46.03
C GLN A 3 -34.02 -1.37 44.61
N ASN A 4 -34.14 -0.06 44.36
CA ASN A 4 -33.86 0.51 43.04
C ASN A 4 -32.43 1.04 42.87
N ASN A 5 -31.61 1.10 43.93
CA ASN A 5 -30.25 1.65 43.85
C ASN A 5 -29.15 0.62 43.54
N GLU A 6 -29.39 -0.69 43.72
CA GLU A 6 -28.38 -1.72 43.44
C GLU A 6 -28.34 -2.20 41.98
N MET A 7 -29.35 -1.87 41.16
CA MET A 7 -29.34 -2.21 39.73
C MET A 7 -28.58 -1.20 38.86
N GLU A 8 -28.51 0.07 39.24
CA GLU A 8 -27.75 1.08 38.47
C GLU A 8 -26.23 0.95 38.64
N GLU A 9 -25.75 0.48 39.81
CA GLU A 9 -24.32 0.40 40.08
C GLU A 9 -23.64 -0.83 39.42
N ASN A 10 -24.41 -1.88 39.10
CA ASN A 10 -23.91 -3.05 38.36
C ASN A 10 -23.92 -2.87 36.84
N SER A 11 -24.75 -1.97 36.30
CA SER A 11 -24.75 -1.64 34.87
C SER A 11 -23.52 -0.81 34.48
N ALA A 12 -23.06 0.09 35.36
CA ALA A 12 -21.91 0.96 35.09
C ALA A 12 -20.56 0.21 35.07
N LYS A 13 -20.44 -0.94 35.75
CA LYS A 13 -19.21 -1.74 35.78
C LYS A 13 -19.06 -2.71 34.61
N SER A 14 -20.14 -3.15 33.95
CA SER A 14 -20.03 -4.00 32.75
C SER A 14 -19.69 -3.21 31.48
N ASP A 15 -20.11 -1.95 31.39
CA ASP A 15 -19.86 -1.09 30.22
C ASP A 15 -18.40 -0.61 30.12
N GLY A 16 -17.73 -0.43 31.27
CA GLY A 16 -16.30 -0.10 31.32
C GLY A 16 -15.39 -1.24 30.82
N ALA A 17 -15.74 -2.50 31.11
CA ALA A 17 -14.94 -3.66 30.70
C ALA A 17 -15.10 -3.99 29.20
N PHE A 18 -16.29 -3.72 28.62
CA PHE A 18 -16.54 -3.89 27.19
C PHE A 18 -15.82 -2.85 26.33
N SER A 19 -15.72 -1.61 26.80
CA SER A 19 -15.03 -0.50 26.09
C SER A 19 -13.50 -0.71 26.00
N VAL A 20 -12.86 -1.16 27.08
CA VAL A 20 -11.41 -1.41 27.11
C VAL A 20 -11.03 -2.60 26.22
N CYS A 21 -11.87 -3.63 26.17
CA CYS A 21 -11.63 -4.81 25.33
C CYS A 21 -11.79 -4.50 23.82
N ALA A 22 -12.76 -3.65 23.46
CA ALA A 22 -12.95 -3.17 22.09
C ALA A 22 -11.78 -2.29 21.61
N CYS A 23 -11.33 -1.35 22.45
CA CYS A 23 -10.15 -0.50 22.16
C CYS A 23 -8.89 -1.33 21.99
N SER A 24 -8.64 -2.32 22.86
CA SER A 24 -7.47 -3.20 22.77
C SER A 24 -7.48 -4.04 21.48
N SER A 25 -8.63 -4.59 21.09
CA SER A 25 -8.73 -5.36 19.83
C SER A 25 -8.54 -4.50 18.56
N MET A 26 -8.97 -3.24 18.62
CA MET A 26 -8.83 -2.29 17.52
C MET A 26 -7.38 -1.82 17.38
N LEU A 27 -6.70 -1.55 18.51
CA LEU A 27 -5.27 -1.26 18.58
C LEU A 27 -4.43 -2.41 18.01
N GLU A 28 -4.79 -3.65 18.32
CA GLU A 28 -4.07 -4.83 17.83
C GLU A 28 -4.28 -5.05 16.33
N LYS A 29 -5.47 -4.74 15.80
CA LYS A 29 -5.73 -4.75 14.35
C LYS A 29 -4.96 -3.64 13.64
N GLN A 30 -4.93 -2.43 14.18
CA GLN A 30 -4.17 -1.31 13.61
C GLN A 30 -2.65 -1.54 13.66
N LYS A 31 -2.13 -2.09 14.76
CA LYS A 31 -0.72 -2.52 14.88
C LYS A 31 -0.37 -3.57 13.82
N ARG A 32 -1.27 -4.53 13.56
CA ARG A 32 -1.05 -5.57 12.55
C ARG A 32 -0.97 -4.99 11.13
N VAL A 33 -1.93 -4.12 10.76
CA VAL A 33 -1.94 -3.43 9.45
C VAL A 33 -0.69 -2.56 9.27
N LEU A 34 -0.23 -1.91 10.34
CA LEU A 34 1.01 -1.14 10.31
C LEU A 34 2.25 -2.03 10.16
N CYS A 35 2.38 -3.14 10.88
CA CYS A 35 3.50 -4.06 10.67
C CYS A 35 3.56 -4.56 9.21
N ASP A 36 2.41 -4.86 8.61
CA ASP A 36 2.32 -5.29 7.21
C ASP A 36 2.76 -4.19 6.22
N LEU A 37 2.36 -2.93 6.47
CA LEU A 37 2.79 -1.77 5.66
C LEU A 37 4.27 -1.43 5.82
N LYS A 38 4.82 -1.56 7.04
CA LYS A 38 6.24 -1.36 7.33
C LYS A 38 7.11 -2.39 6.62
N ASP A 39 6.65 -3.64 6.57
CA ASP A 39 7.36 -4.71 5.88
C ASP A 39 7.32 -4.49 4.36
N GLN A 40 6.19 -4.08 3.79
CA GLN A 40 6.08 -3.67 2.38
C GLN A 40 6.99 -2.47 2.04
N ALA A 41 7.18 -1.55 2.99
CA ALA A 41 8.00 -0.35 2.78
C ALA A 41 9.50 -0.59 2.62
N ASN A 42 10.01 -1.67 3.20
CA ASN A 42 11.43 -1.99 3.19
C ASN A 42 11.84 -2.85 1.99
N ILE A 43 10.88 -3.27 1.17
CA ILE A 43 11.06 -4.29 0.13
C ILE A 43 11.27 -3.67 -1.26
N LEU A 44 11.03 -2.37 -1.46
CA LEU A 44 11.17 -1.72 -2.76
C LEU A 44 12.63 -1.38 -3.11
N PRO A 45 13.06 -1.64 -4.36
CA PRO A 45 14.43 -1.35 -4.81
C PRO A 45 14.71 0.15 -4.80
N LYS A 46 15.73 0.56 -4.04
CA LYS A 46 16.23 1.94 -4.01
C LYS A 46 17.08 2.17 -5.27
N LYS A 47 16.45 2.73 -6.30
CA LYS A 47 17.03 3.07 -7.62
C LYS A 47 17.15 1.87 -8.56
N VAL A 48 16.27 1.82 -9.56
CA VAL A 48 16.57 1.14 -10.83
C VAL A 48 17.62 1.99 -11.54
N LYS A 49 18.90 1.62 -11.42
CA LYS A 49 19.93 2.11 -12.35
C LYS A 49 19.73 1.32 -13.64
N THR A 50 19.03 1.90 -14.61
CA THR A 50 19.00 1.36 -15.97
C THR A 50 20.37 1.62 -16.59
N GLU A 51 21.19 0.59 -16.71
CA GLU A 51 22.39 0.63 -17.54
C GLU A 51 21.98 0.83 -19.01
N ASP A 52 22.69 1.73 -19.69
CA ASP A 52 22.47 2.10 -21.09
C ASP A 52 22.60 0.87 -22.01
N ALA A 53 21.47 0.29 -22.40
CA ALA A 53 21.42 -0.67 -23.49
C ALA A 53 20.12 -0.53 -24.32
N SER A 54 20.33 -0.02 -25.54
CA SER A 54 19.52 -0.17 -26.77
C SER A 54 18.08 0.37 -26.87
N GLN A 55 17.96 1.45 -27.66
CA GLN A 55 17.12 1.61 -28.88
C GLN A 55 15.62 1.28 -28.92
N ASP A 56 14.89 1.27 -27.80
CA ASP A 56 13.42 1.49 -27.81
C ASP A 56 13.03 2.63 -26.84
N THR A 57 13.08 3.87 -27.34
CA THR A 57 13.04 5.09 -26.51
C THR A 57 11.66 5.52 -26.02
N GLU A 58 10.56 5.06 -26.62
CA GLU A 58 9.19 5.43 -26.17
C GLU A 58 8.71 4.56 -25.01
N HIS A 59 8.84 3.23 -25.12
CA HIS A 59 8.40 2.32 -24.05
C HIS A 59 9.20 2.47 -22.75
N LEU A 60 10.48 2.87 -22.84
CA LEU A 60 11.30 3.14 -21.64
C LEU A 60 10.86 4.42 -20.92
N HIS A 61 10.29 5.39 -21.64
CA HIS A 61 9.84 6.64 -21.06
C HIS A 61 8.55 6.46 -20.26
N ASP A 62 7.58 5.72 -20.80
CA ASP A 62 6.30 5.44 -20.13
C ASP A 62 6.50 4.60 -18.86
N PHE A 63 7.35 3.57 -18.92
CA PHE A 63 7.69 2.76 -17.74
C PHE A 63 8.36 3.58 -16.64
N LYS A 64 9.16 4.58 -16.99
CA LYS A 64 9.82 5.49 -16.03
C LYS A 64 8.82 6.43 -15.38
N VAL A 65 7.80 6.89 -16.10
CA VAL A 65 6.71 7.72 -15.55
C VAL A 65 5.85 6.91 -14.59
N GLU A 66 5.47 5.68 -14.94
CA GLU A 66 4.71 4.79 -14.05
C GLU A 66 5.51 4.45 -12.78
N CYS A 67 6.79 4.11 -12.91
CA CYS A 67 7.65 3.87 -11.74
C CYS A 67 7.74 5.10 -10.82
N GLN A 68 7.79 6.31 -11.39
CA GLN A 68 7.85 7.54 -10.62
C GLN A 68 6.53 7.81 -9.86
N GLN A 69 5.37 7.55 -10.49
CA GLN A 69 4.07 7.63 -9.83
C GLN A 69 3.97 6.65 -8.65
N VAL A 70 4.40 5.41 -8.84
CA VAL A 70 4.42 4.40 -7.75
C VAL A 70 5.32 4.85 -6.60
N VAL A 71 6.49 5.44 -6.89
CA VAL A 71 7.39 5.99 -5.88
C VAL A 71 6.74 7.12 -5.09
N ASP A 72 5.96 7.98 -5.74
CA ASP A 72 5.32 9.13 -5.09
C ASP A 72 4.10 8.72 -4.26
N GLU A 73 3.28 7.79 -4.74
CA GLU A 73 2.23 7.15 -3.93
C GLU A 73 2.80 6.44 -2.71
N PHE A 74 3.95 5.77 -2.88
CA PHE A 74 4.63 5.11 -1.78
C PHE A 74 5.14 6.11 -0.71
N LYS A 75 5.61 7.29 -1.12
CA LYS A 75 5.99 8.35 -0.17
C LYS A 75 4.78 8.86 0.63
N LYS A 76 3.62 9.04 -0.02
CA LYS A 76 2.38 9.42 0.65
C LYS A 76 1.97 8.37 1.68
N LEU A 77 1.99 7.10 1.29
CA LEU A 77 1.66 5.97 2.16
C LEU A 77 2.61 5.88 3.37
N LYS A 78 3.91 6.10 3.16
CA LYS A 78 4.90 6.16 4.24
C LYS A 78 4.63 7.31 5.22
N PHE A 79 4.19 8.47 4.73
CA PHE A 79 3.85 9.61 5.57
C PHE A 79 2.62 9.31 6.43
N ALA A 80 1.56 8.76 5.81
CA ALA A 80 0.36 8.30 6.50
C ALA A 80 0.66 7.23 7.56
N PHE A 81 1.56 6.29 7.25
CA PHE A 81 2.04 5.26 8.16
C PHE A 81 2.69 5.85 9.42
N VAL A 82 3.64 6.77 9.25
CA VAL A 82 4.34 7.42 10.38
C VAL A 82 3.35 8.20 11.23
N HIS A 83 2.39 8.86 10.61
CA HIS A 83 1.32 9.58 11.30
C HIS A 83 0.46 8.63 12.15
N LEU A 84 0.01 7.51 11.57
CA LEU A 84 -0.76 6.47 12.27
C LEU A 84 0.01 5.81 13.42
N GLN A 85 1.31 5.57 13.25
CA GLN A 85 2.14 5.01 14.31
C GLN A 85 2.37 6.00 15.46
N GLY A 86 2.59 7.28 15.12
CA GLY A 86 2.71 8.38 16.08
C GLY A 86 1.42 8.59 16.86
N HIS A 87 0.29 8.42 16.17
CA HIS A 87 -0.99 8.16 16.81
C HIS A 87 -0.82 6.98 17.75
N ILE A 88 -0.86 5.70 17.33
CA ILE A 88 -1.01 4.54 18.23
C ILE A 88 -0.26 4.63 19.58
N LYS A 89 0.99 5.13 19.57
CA LYS A 89 1.74 5.40 20.81
C LYS A 89 1.06 6.36 21.78
N LEU A 90 0.54 7.48 21.30
CA LEU A 90 -0.18 8.45 22.11
C LEU A 90 -1.49 7.86 22.69
N LEU A 91 -2.14 6.89 22.01
CA LEU A 91 -3.29 6.15 22.57
C LEU A 91 -2.84 5.19 23.67
N ASP A 92 -1.68 4.57 23.48
CA ASP A 92 -1.04 3.71 24.49
C ASP A 92 -0.71 4.50 25.76
N TYR A 93 -0.20 5.74 25.62
CA TYR A 93 0.00 6.65 26.76
C TYR A 93 -1.31 7.04 27.45
N LEU A 94 -2.36 7.34 26.67
CA LEU A 94 -3.68 7.68 27.21
C LEU A 94 -4.31 6.51 27.98
N ALA A 95 -4.12 5.28 27.51
CA ALA A 95 -4.72 4.09 28.10
C ALA A 95 -3.94 3.55 29.31
N ASN A 96 -2.61 3.63 29.28
CA ASN A 96 -1.75 2.87 30.18
C ASN A 96 -0.83 3.72 31.06
N VAL A 97 -0.76 5.04 30.86
CA VAL A 97 0.18 5.93 31.58
C VAL A 97 -0.57 7.09 32.25
N PRO A 98 -0.43 7.29 33.58
CA PRO A 98 -1.02 8.42 34.30
C PRO A 98 -0.59 9.77 33.70
N LYS A 99 -1.49 10.75 33.71
CA LYS A 99 -1.34 12.05 33.01
C LYS A 99 -0.10 12.84 33.43
N ASP A 100 0.28 12.70 34.69
CA ASP A 100 1.43 13.29 35.35
C ASP A 100 2.78 12.66 34.93
N GLN A 101 2.75 11.52 34.22
CA GLN A 101 3.92 10.86 33.63
C GLN A 101 3.97 11.02 32.10
N TRP A 102 3.08 11.83 31.51
CA TRP A 102 3.09 12.03 30.07
C TRP A 102 4.34 12.80 29.63
N PRO A 103 4.97 12.39 28.53
CA PRO A 103 6.08 13.13 27.98
C PRO A 103 5.59 14.51 27.50
N SER A 104 6.24 15.57 27.96
CA SER A 104 6.00 16.93 27.44
C SER A 104 6.28 16.97 25.93
N VAL A 105 5.61 17.88 25.19
CA VAL A 105 5.83 18.06 23.75
C VAL A 105 7.32 18.27 23.45
N ALA A 106 8.02 19.07 24.26
CA ALA A 106 9.46 19.27 24.14
C ALA A 106 10.26 17.96 24.35
N SER A 107 9.85 17.10 25.29
CA SER A 107 10.49 15.79 25.51
C SER A 107 10.17 14.78 24.40
N CYS A 108 8.96 14.77 23.84
CA CYS A 108 8.60 13.98 22.67
C CYS A 108 9.38 14.42 21.43
N ASP A 109 9.61 15.72 21.27
CA ASP A 109 10.34 16.25 20.13
C ASP A 109 11.84 15.94 20.25
N GLU A 110 12.42 16.04 21.44
CA GLU A 110 13.78 15.56 21.72
C GLU A 110 13.91 14.05 21.60
N GLU A 111 12.91 13.28 22.04
CA GLU A 111 12.88 11.82 21.88
C GLU A 111 12.69 11.43 20.41
N SER A 112 11.89 12.16 19.64
CA SER A 112 11.71 11.98 18.19
C SER A 112 12.97 12.36 17.41
N LYS A 113 13.68 13.42 17.82
CA LYS A 113 15.02 13.75 17.29
C LYS A 113 16.02 12.68 17.67
N LYS A 114 15.97 12.15 18.89
CA LYS A 114 16.83 11.05 19.35
C LYS A 114 16.56 9.76 18.56
N ILE A 115 15.30 9.38 18.36
CA ILE A 115 14.89 8.25 17.54
C ILE A 115 15.30 8.47 16.09
N ARG A 116 15.17 9.68 15.53
CA ARG A 116 15.64 9.99 14.18
C ARG A 116 17.16 9.90 14.05
N ARG A 117 17.91 10.35 15.05
CA ARG A 117 19.37 10.16 15.12
C ARG A 117 19.69 8.66 15.19
N GLN A 118 19.11 7.93 16.13
CA GLN A 118 19.28 6.48 16.25
C GLN A 118 18.88 5.71 15.00
N LEU A 119 17.81 6.09 14.31
CA LEU A 119 17.39 5.47 13.05
C LEU A 119 18.36 5.79 11.93
N LYS A 120 18.89 7.02 11.89
CA LYS A 120 19.91 7.43 10.93
C LYS A 120 21.22 6.69 11.19
N ASP A 121 21.60 6.56 12.45
CA ASP A 121 22.80 5.86 12.91
C ASP A 121 22.66 4.36 12.61
N ALA A 122 21.55 3.73 12.99
CA ALA A 122 21.26 2.33 12.68
C ALA A 122 21.15 2.05 11.17
N LYS A 123 20.65 3.01 10.39
CA LYS A 123 20.65 2.90 8.92
C LYS A 123 22.05 3.07 8.34
N GLY A 124 22.87 3.94 8.93
CA GLY A 124 24.30 4.05 8.64
C GLY A 124 24.99 2.72 8.94
N GLU A 125 24.87 2.22 10.16
CA GLU A 125 25.40 0.92 10.59
C GLU A 125 24.90 -0.24 9.70
N ALA A 126 23.62 -0.27 9.31
CA ALA A 126 23.11 -1.29 8.40
C ALA A 126 23.73 -1.20 7.00
N SER A 127 23.94 0.02 6.49
CA SER A 127 24.63 0.25 5.22
C SER A 127 26.11 -0.12 5.31
N ASP A 128 26.76 0.22 6.42
CA ASP A 128 28.16 -0.10 6.70
C ASP A 128 28.33 -1.63 6.87
N LEU A 129 27.37 -2.31 7.50
CA LEU A 129 27.30 -3.78 7.61
C LEU A 129 27.04 -4.43 6.26
N GLU A 130 26.18 -3.87 5.41
CA GLU A 130 25.94 -4.37 4.06
C GLU A 130 27.20 -4.23 3.20
N GLU A 131 27.87 -3.08 3.25
CA GLU A 131 29.17 -2.86 2.62
C GLU A 131 30.24 -3.80 3.20
N HIS A 132 30.26 -4.00 4.52
CA HIS A 132 31.16 -4.94 5.18
C HIS A 132 30.90 -6.38 4.76
N LEU A 133 29.64 -6.82 4.66
CA LEU A 133 29.26 -8.14 4.17
C LEU A 133 29.64 -8.33 2.70
N GLN A 134 29.43 -7.33 1.85
CA GLN A 134 29.89 -7.38 0.46
C GLN A 134 31.42 -7.44 0.37
N ASN A 135 32.13 -6.68 1.19
CA ASN A 135 33.59 -6.71 1.26
C ASN A 135 34.10 -8.04 1.82
N MET A 136 33.45 -8.61 2.84
CA MET A 136 33.72 -9.95 3.36
C MET A 136 33.45 -11.00 2.30
N MET A 137 32.33 -10.95 1.57
CA MET A 137 32.03 -11.86 0.46
C MET A 137 33.12 -11.79 -0.61
N LYS A 138 33.51 -10.58 -1.04
CA LYS A 138 34.62 -10.40 -1.99
C LYS A 138 35.94 -10.93 -1.42
N SER A 139 36.21 -10.70 -0.14
CA SER A 139 37.41 -11.22 0.52
C SER A 139 37.38 -12.75 0.63
N VAL A 140 36.24 -13.36 0.93
CA VAL A 140 36.04 -14.82 0.97
C VAL A 140 36.24 -15.39 -0.42
N GLN A 141 35.69 -14.76 -1.45
CA GLN A 141 35.87 -15.15 -2.85
C GLN A 141 37.34 -15.04 -3.28
N ASN A 142 38.02 -13.94 -2.96
CA ASN A 142 39.46 -13.78 -3.22
C ASN A 142 40.32 -14.79 -2.43
N CYS A 143 39.95 -15.08 -1.17
CA CYS A 143 40.61 -16.10 -0.36
C CYS A 143 40.40 -17.50 -0.96
N GLN A 144 39.19 -17.79 -1.45
CA GLN A 144 38.88 -19.04 -2.13
C GLN A 144 39.73 -19.19 -3.41
N GLU A 145 39.78 -18.16 -4.25
CA GLU A 145 40.63 -18.15 -5.46
C GLU A 145 42.12 -18.32 -5.11
N MET A 146 42.60 -17.67 -4.04
CA MET A 146 43.97 -17.83 -3.56
C MET A 146 44.24 -19.24 -3.04
N LEU A 147 43.31 -19.82 -2.27
CA LEU A 147 43.40 -21.18 -1.76
C LEU A 147 43.41 -22.19 -2.90
N ASP A 148 42.53 -22.03 -3.89
CA ASP A 148 42.49 -22.87 -5.09
C ASP A 148 43.82 -22.79 -5.87
N THR A 149 44.39 -21.58 -6.01
CA THR A 149 45.69 -21.38 -6.66
C THR A 149 46.83 -22.05 -5.87
N LYS A 150 46.85 -21.91 -4.54
CA LYS A 150 47.83 -22.56 -3.67
C LYS A 150 47.68 -24.08 -3.69
N LEU A 151 46.46 -24.58 -3.69
CA LEU A 151 46.15 -26.02 -3.75
C LEU A 151 46.61 -26.60 -5.09
N ALA A 152 46.38 -25.90 -6.19
CA ALA A 152 46.92 -26.27 -7.51
C ALA A 152 48.47 -26.29 -7.52
N SER A 153 49.11 -25.29 -6.91
CA SER A 153 50.57 -25.22 -6.80
C SER A 153 51.16 -26.35 -5.95
N VAL A 154 50.57 -26.65 -4.79
CA VAL A 154 50.98 -27.75 -3.92
C VAL A 154 50.76 -29.10 -4.59
N THR A 155 49.63 -29.28 -5.27
CA THR A 155 49.35 -30.51 -6.05
C THR A 155 50.43 -30.72 -7.10
N LYS A 156 50.79 -29.67 -7.87
CA LYS A 156 51.87 -29.71 -8.85
C LYS A 156 53.25 -30.01 -8.23
N MET A 157 53.54 -29.46 -7.04
CA MET A 157 54.77 -29.78 -6.32
C MET A 157 54.79 -31.24 -5.84
N MET A 158 53.66 -31.75 -5.36
CA MET A 158 53.53 -33.16 -4.96
C MET A 158 53.73 -34.09 -6.15
N GLU A 159 53.11 -33.83 -7.31
CA GLU A 159 53.32 -34.59 -8.54
C GLU A 159 54.79 -34.62 -8.96
N LYS A 160 55.49 -33.48 -8.85
CA LYS A 160 56.92 -33.40 -9.16
C LYS A 160 57.77 -34.22 -8.19
N VAL A 161 57.47 -34.18 -6.89
CA VAL A 161 58.19 -34.97 -5.88
C VAL A 161 57.90 -36.45 -6.05
N GLU A 162 56.66 -36.84 -6.34
CA GLU A 162 56.30 -38.22 -6.64
C GLU A 162 57.01 -38.73 -7.89
N GLY A 163 57.10 -37.91 -8.95
CA GLY A 163 57.88 -38.23 -10.16
C GLY A 163 59.39 -38.39 -9.91
N VAL A 164 59.98 -37.56 -9.06
CA VAL A 164 61.39 -37.72 -8.65
C VAL A 164 61.56 -38.97 -7.79
N ALA A 165 60.62 -39.26 -6.89
CA ALA A 165 60.67 -40.44 -6.04
C ALA A 165 60.58 -41.74 -6.86
N THR A 166 59.68 -41.81 -7.85
CA THR A 166 59.60 -42.96 -8.78
C THR A 166 60.89 -43.08 -9.60
N GLN A 167 61.44 -41.98 -10.11
CA GLN A 167 62.71 -42.00 -10.85
C GLN A 167 63.90 -42.49 -9.99
N VAL A 168 63.98 -42.04 -8.73
CA VAL A 168 64.99 -42.54 -7.78
C VAL A 168 64.78 -44.03 -7.54
N GLN A 169 63.54 -44.48 -7.30
CA GLN A 169 63.23 -45.90 -7.07
C GLN A 169 63.58 -46.78 -8.29
N GLU A 170 63.27 -46.34 -9.51
CA GLU A 170 63.66 -47.01 -10.75
C GLU A 170 65.17 -47.07 -10.91
N ASN A 171 65.88 -45.97 -10.68
CA ASN A 171 67.35 -45.95 -10.70
C ASN A 171 67.96 -46.88 -9.65
N THR A 172 67.33 -47.01 -8.47
CA THR A 172 67.81 -47.93 -7.42
C THR A 172 67.58 -49.39 -7.81
N LYS A 173 66.45 -49.72 -8.46
CA LYS A 173 66.17 -51.05 -9.00
C LYS A 173 67.09 -51.41 -10.16
N GLY A 174 67.31 -50.47 -11.09
CA GLY A 174 68.26 -50.63 -12.20
C GLY A 174 69.68 -50.87 -11.69
N ARG A 175 70.08 -50.20 -10.59
CA ARG A 175 71.35 -50.46 -9.89
C ARG A 175 71.42 -51.87 -9.32
N GLY A 176 70.35 -52.36 -8.68
CA GLY A 176 70.29 -53.73 -8.16
C GLY A 176 70.61 -54.77 -9.24
N GLY A 177 70.00 -54.62 -10.42
CA GLY A 177 70.28 -55.49 -11.57
C GLY A 177 71.68 -55.32 -12.18
N ALA A 178 72.18 -54.10 -12.32
CA ALA A 178 73.51 -53.84 -12.89
C ALA A 178 74.66 -54.26 -11.97
N VAL A 179 74.48 -54.17 -10.65
CA VAL A 179 75.45 -54.68 -9.65
C VAL A 179 75.45 -56.20 -9.64
N GLU A 180 74.29 -56.86 -9.74
CA GLU A 180 74.20 -58.32 -9.91
C GLU A 180 74.86 -58.81 -11.21
N GLU A 181 74.77 -58.06 -12.32
CA GLU A 181 75.47 -58.38 -13.57
C GLU A 181 77.00 -58.17 -13.49
N LEU A 182 77.47 -57.14 -12.76
CA LEU A 182 78.89 -56.83 -12.62
C LEU A 182 79.62 -57.75 -11.61
N GLU A 183 78.93 -58.29 -10.61
CA GLU A 183 79.50 -59.34 -9.74
C GLU A 183 79.81 -60.65 -10.50
N GLY A 184 79.27 -60.84 -11.70
CA GLY A 184 79.56 -61.98 -12.59
C GLY A 184 80.70 -61.76 -13.59
N GLY A 185 81.15 -60.53 -13.83
CA GLY A 185 82.12 -60.20 -14.88
C GLY A 185 83.34 -59.46 -14.34
N GLY A 186 84.50 -60.11 -14.32
CA GLY A 186 85.75 -59.59 -13.74
C GLY A 186 86.25 -58.27 -14.33
N VAL A 187 85.72 -57.15 -13.85
CA VAL A 187 86.16 -55.78 -14.09
C VAL A 187 87.20 -55.38 -13.05
N THR A 188 88.22 -54.61 -13.44
CA THR A 188 89.36 -54.24 -12.60
C THR A 188 88.96 -53.39 -11.38
N LEU A 189 89.47 -53.81 -10.22
CA LEU A 189 88.98 -53.49 -8.88
C LEU A 189 89.11 -52.01 -8.46
N GLU A 190 90.10 -51.27 -8.95
CA GLU A 190 90.40 -49.91 -8.46
C GLU A 190 89.46 -48.82 -9.02
N ASN A 191 89.14 -48.82 -10.32
CA ASN A 191 88.20 -47.84 -10.89
C ASN A 191 86.75 -48.08 -10.43
N PHE A 192 86.40 -49.34 -10.13
CA PHE A 192 85.08 -49.70 -9.62
C PHE A 192 84.88 -49.24 -8.18
N GLN A 193 85.91 -49.34 -7.33
CA GLN A 193 85.83 -48.94 -5.93
C GLN A 193 85.65 -47.43 -5.76
N ASP A 194 86.35 -46.61 -6.55
CA ASP A 194 86.23 -45.15 -6.49
C ASP A 194 84.86 -44.66 -7.01
N GLU A 195 84.38 -45.21 -8.12
CA GLU A 195 83.06 -44.85 -8.66
C GLU A 195 81.91 -45.37 -7.77
N ASN A 196 82.06 -46.58 -7.18
CA ASN A 196 81.10 -47.12 -6.21
C ASN A 196 81.09 -46.30 -4.91
N ALA A 197 82.25 -45.86 -4.41
CA ALA A 197 82.34 -45.01 -3.22
C ALA A 197 81.66 -43.64 -3.45
N LYS A 198 81.87 -43.05 -4.63
CA LYS A 198 81.19 -41.80 -5.05
C LYS A 198 79.68 -42.00 -5.18
N GLN A 199 79.23 -43.10 -5.76
CA GLN A 199 77.80 -43.42 -5.89
C GLN A 199 77.12 -43.74 -4.55
N ILE A 200 77.82 -44.38 -3.62
CA ILE A 200 77.33 -44.59 -2.24
C ILE A 200 77.19 -43.24 -1.52
N PHE A 201 78.14 -42.33 -1.71
CA PHE A 201 78.07 -40.98 -1.16
C PHE A 201 76.86 -40.21 -1.72
N ASP A 202 76.66 -40.23 -3.04
CA ASP A 202 75.53 -39.57 -3.69
C ASP A 202 74.17 -40.19 -3.28
N LEU A 203 74.10 -41.52 -3.11
CA LEU A 203 72.90 -42.20 -2.60
C LEU A 203 72.59 -41.76 -1.17
N LYS A 204 73.60 -41.71 -0.30
CA LYS A 204 73.42 -41.32 1.10
C LYS A 204 72.98 -39.86 1.20
N ALA A 205 73.51 -38.98 0.34
CA ALA A 205 73.06 -37.60 0.22
C ALA A 205 71.59 -37.51 -0.26
N ALA A 206 71.18 -38.37 -1.21
CA ALA A 206 69.79 -38.44 -1.69
C ALA A 206 68.82 -39.00 -0.63
N GLU A 207 69.22 -40.00 0.15
CA GLU A 207 68.46 -40.54 1.28
C GLU A 207 68.28 -39.53 2.41
N GLU A 208 69.34 -38.81 2.77
CA GLU A 208 69.27 -37.71 3.75
C GLU A 208 68.38 -36.56 3.25
N PHE A 209 68.43 -36.26 1.95
CA PHE A 209 67.55 -35.29 1.32
C PHE A 209 66.08 -35.74 1.42
N LEU A 210 65.76 -36.99 1.04
CA LEU A 210 64.41 -37.54 1.16
C LEU A 210 63.91 -37.52 2.62
N ALA A 211 64.75 -37.94 3.57
CA ALA A 211 64.43 -37.95 4.99
C ALA A 211 64.11 -36.55 5.55
N ARG A 212 64.77 -35.50 5.02
CA ARG A 212 64.47 -34.10 5.39
C ARG A 212 63.15 -33.59 4.83
N TYR A 213 62.76 -34.01 3.63
CA TYR A 213 61.55 -33.50 2.96
C TYR A 213 60.28 -34.29 3.29
N GLN A 214 60.40 -35.54 3.75
CA GLN A 214 59.25 -36.38 4.11
C GLN A 214 58.33 -35.76 5.18
N PRO A 215 58.85 -35.15 6.28
CA PRO A 215 58.02 -34.46 7.27
C PRO A 215 57.34 -33.22 6.71
N ALA A 216 58.01 -32.48 5.82
CA ALA A 216 57.44 -31.30 5.16
C ALA A 216 56.28 -31.68 4.23
N MET A 217 56.42 -32.77 3.46
CA MET A 217 55.33 -33.32 2.65
C MET A 217 54.15 -33.78 3.51
N LYS A 218 54.42 -34.44 4.65
CA LYS A 218 53.36 -34.88 5.56
C LYS A 218 52.56 -33.68 6.09
N ARG A 219 53.24 -32.62 6.55
CA ARG A 219 52.59 -31.37 7.01
C ARG A 219 51.80 -30.68 5.90
N LEU A 220 52.32 -30.66 4.67
CA LEU A 220 51.60 -30.09 3.52
C LEU A 220 50.34 -30.89 3.17
N LYS A 221 50.40 -32.23 3.22
CA LYS A 221 49.22 -33.09 3.03
C LYS A 221 48.15 -32.82 4.10
N GLU A 222 48.55 -32.82 5.38
CA GLU A 222 47.66 -32.53 6.50
C GLU A 222 47.03 -31.13 6.39
N SER A 223 47.81 -30.11 6.03
CA SER A 223 47.30 -28.74 5.83
C SER A 223 46.34 -28.64 4.64
N THR A 224 46.58 -29.38 3.56
CA THR A 224 45.71 -29.39 2.38
C THR A 224 44.38 -30.08 2.68
N GLU A 225 44.40 -31.16 3.47
CA GLU A 225 43.20 -31.83 3.94
C GLU A 225 42.36 -30.96 4.89
N ALA A 226 43.01 -30.20 5.78
CA ALA A 226 42.32 -29.24 6.65
C ALA A 226 41.59 -28.15 5.84
N ILE A 227 42.28 -27.54 4.87
CA ILE A 227 41.70 -26.52 3.99
C ILE A 227 40.51 -27.08 3.20
N ARG A 228 40.60 -28.32 2.69
CA ARG A 228 39.47 -28.97 1.99
C ARG A 228 38.25 -29.16 2.89
N LYS A 229 38.46 -29.50 4.17
CA LYS A 229 37.36 -29.63 5.13
C LYS A 229 36.70 -28.27 5.38
N ASP A 230 37.49 -27.22 5.58
CA ASP A 230 36.95 -25.87 5.80
C ASP A 230 36.19 -25.35 4.57
N GLN A 231 36.70 -25.62 3.36
CA GLN A 231 36.01 -25.30 2.10
C GLN A 231 34.66 -26.03 2.00
N GLN A 232 34.61 -27.31 2.39
CA GLN A 232 33.36 -28.07 2.36
C GLN A 232 32.33 -27.53 3.36
N VAL A 233 32.76 -27.18 4.58
CA VAL A 233 31.88 -26.56 5.58
C VAL A 233 31.29 -25.24 5.08
N ALA A 234 32.12 -24.38 4.49
CA ALA A 234 31.66 -23.10 3.94
C ALA A 234 30.65 -23.28 2.78
N LEU A 235 30.83 -24.30 1.94
CA LEU A 235 29.88 -24.64 0.87
C LEU A 235 28.53 -25.10 1.43
N ASP A 236 28.54 -25.92 2.47
CA ASP A 236 27.32 -26.43 3.12
C ASP A 236 26.55 -25.31 3.85
N GLU A 237 27.27 -24.39 4.50
CA GLU A 237 26.68 -23.19 5.10
C GLU A 237 26.05 -22.27 4.05
N ASN A 238 26.76 -22.01 2.94
CA ASN A 238 26.25 -21.19 1.84
C ASN A 238 24.98 -21.80 1.22
N LYS A 239 24.96 -23.13 1.04
CA LYS A 239 23.77 -23.84 0.57
C LYS A 239 22.57 -23.64 1.50
N THR A 240 22.81 -23.71 2.81
CA THR A 240 21.77 -23.51 3.83
C THR A 240 21.20 -22.09 3.81
N VAL A 241 22.07 -21.08 3.67
CA VAL A 241 21.67 -19.67 3.54
C VAL A 241 20.84 -19.44 2.27
N MET A 242 21.28 -19.99 1.13
CA MET A 242 20.57 -19.87 -0.14
C MET A 242 19.16 -20.49 -0.08
N GLU A 243 19.01 -21.62 0.60
CA GLU A 243 17.71 -22.25 0.81
C GLU A 243 16.79 -21.39 1.69
N MET A 244 17.32 -20.79 2.76
CA MET A 244 16.58 -19.88 3.62
C MET A 244 16.11 -18.62 2.86
N VAL A 245 16.98 -18.03 2.04
CA VAL A 245 16.62 -16.87 1.19
C VAL A 245 15.52 -17.23 0.20
N SER A 246 15.60 -18.41 -0.43
CA SER A 246 14.56 -18.90 -1.34
C SER A 246 13.19 -19.06 -0.64
N GLN A 247 13.17 -19.57 0.59
CA GLN A 247 11.94 -19.70 1.37
C GLN A 247 11.34 -18.34 1.74
N LEU A 248 12.17 -17.36 2.11
CA LEU A 248 11.72 -16.00 2.43
C LEU A 248 11.14 -15.30 1.18
N MET A 249 11.78 -15.45 0.02
CA MET A 249 11.26 -14.95 -1.26
C MET A 249 9.88 -15.54 -1.59
N ALA A 250 9.71 -16.86 -1.43
CA ALA A 250 8.43 -17.52 -1.68
C ALA A 250 7.32 -17.02 -0.74
N LYS A 251 7.61 -16.87 0.56
CA LYS A 251 6.65 -16.30 1.55
C LYS A 251 6.27 -14.86 1.23
N LYS A 252 7.22 -14.05 0.74
CA LYS A 252 6.95 -12.68 0.31
C LYS A 252 5.99 -12.65 -0.87
N LEU A 253 6.24 -13.48 -1.89
CA LEU A 253 5.39 -13.55 -3.09
C LEU A 253 3.96 -13.99 -2.75
N ASP A 254 3.79 -14.98 -1.87
CA ASP A 254 2.48 -15.43 -1.41
C ASP A 254 1.69 -14.32 -0.69
N ARG A 255 2.35 -13.54 0.18
CA ARG A 255 1.73 -12.39 0.85
C ARG A 255 1.29 -11.30 -0.14
N GLU A 256 2.10 -11.01 -1.15
CA GLU A 256 1.77 -10.04 -2.20
C GLU A 256 0.55 -10.49 -3.02
N GLN A 257 0.49 -11.78 -3.39
CA GLN A 257 -0.66 -12.36 -4.09
C GLN A 257 -1.93 -12.30 -3.23
N GLN A 258 -1.83 -12.62 -1.93
CA GLN A 258 -2.97 -12.53 -1.01
C GLN A 258 -3.48 -11.09 -0.86
N ALA A 259 -2.57 -10.11 -0.76
CA ALA A 259 -2.91 -8.70 -0.69
C ALA A 259 -3.61 -8.21 -1.96
N SER A 260 -3.08 -8.59 -3.14
CA SER A 260 -3.71 -8.28 -4.43
C SER A 260 -5.11 -8.88 -4.54
N GLY A 261 -5.30 -10.13 -4.10
CA GLY A 261 -6.62 -10.77 -4.07
C GLY A 261 -7.64 -10.03 -3.20
N LYS A 262 -7.23 -9.59 -2.01
CA LYS A 262 -8.08 -8.78 -1.11
C LYS A 262 -8.43 -7.42 -1.73
N MET A 263 -7.46 -6.76 -2.37
CA MET A 263 -7.69 -5.46 -3.03
C MET A 263 -8.72 -5.57 -4.16
N LYS A 264 -8.58 -6.58 -5.02
CA LYS A 264 -9.55 -6.87 -6.10
C LYS A 264 -10.95 -7.14 -5.56
N TRP A 265 -11.05 -7.84 -4.42
CA TRP A 265 -12.33 -8.06 -3.75
C TRP A 265 -12.94 -6.74 -3.25
N CYS A 266 -12.16 -5.87 -2.59
CA CYS A 266 -12.63 -4.56 -2.14
C CYS A 266 -13.11 -3.70 -3.31
N GLU A 267 -12.36 -3.62 -4.41
CA GLU A 267 -12.77 -2.88 -5.61
C GLU A 267 -14.09 -3.42 -6.19
N SER A 268 -14.25 -4.74 -6.22
CA SER A 268 -15.48 -5.38 -6.71
C SER A 268 -16.67 -5.09 -5.79
N ALA A 269 -16.45 -5.15 -4.47
CA ALA A 269 -17.47 -4.83 -3.47
C ALA A 269 -17.89 -3.35 -3.55
N SER A 270 -16.94 -2.42 -3.70
CA SER A 270 -17.23 -0.99 -3.87
C SER A 270 -18.04 -0.70 -5.13
N LYS A 271 -17.71 -1.35 -6.27
CA LYS A 271 -18.50 -1.23 -7.50
C LYS A 271 -19.92 -1.75 -7.34
N MET A 272 -20.09 -2.88 -6.67
CA MET A 272 -21.41 -3.44 -6.38
C MET A 272 -22.23 -2.54 -5.45
N LEU A 273 -21.60 -2.00 -4.40
CA LEU A 273 -22.24 -1.06 -3.48
C LEU A 273 -22.67 0.22 -4.19
N ALA A 274 -21.85 0.76 -5.09
CA ALA A 274 -22.22 1.91 -5.91
C ALA A 274 -23.46 1.63 -6.77
N GLN A 275 -23.54 0.45 -7.40
CA GLN A 275 -24.72 0.05 -8.18
C GLN A 275 -25.99 -0.12 -7.34
N LEU A 276 -25.87 -0.67 -6.13
CA LEU A 276 -27.02 -0.93 -5.25
C LEU A 276 -27.53 0.31 -4.53
N THR A 277 -26.62 1.19 -4.13
CA THR A 277 -26.96 2.36 -3.30
C THR A 277 -27.11 3.63 -4.13
N GLY A 278 -26.52 3.69 -5.33
CA GLY A 278 -26.35 4.92 -6.10
C GLY A 278 -25.31 5.86 -5.49
N VAL A 279 -24.40 5.36 -4.63
CA VAL A 279 -23.35 6.16 -3.99
C VAL A 279 -21.98 5.65 -4.41
N SER A 280 -21.22 6.45 -5.16
CA SER A 280 -19.83 6.19 -5.53
C SER A 280 -18.87 7.15 -4.85
N GLU A 281 -17.69 6.67 -4.44
CA GLU A 281 -16.60 7.54 -4.04
C GLU A 281 -15.94 8.13 -5.29
N ARG A 282 -15.83 9.46 -5.35
CA ARG A 282 -15.09 10.16 -6.41
C ARG A 282 -13.66 10.46 -5.98
N SER A 283 -13.48 10.95 -4.77
CA SER A 283 -12.16 11.20 -4.18
C SER A 283 -12.19 11.30 -2.68
N LEU A 284 -11.11 10.89 -2.04
CA LEU A 284 -10.89 11.02 -0.60
C LEU A 284 -9.57 11.77 -0.37
N ASP A 285 -9.65 12.89 0.34
CA ASP A 285 -8.52 13.68 0.85
C ASP A 285 -8.62 13.74 2.38
N ASP A 286 -7.55 14.16 3.06
CA ASP A 286 -7.40 14.10 4.52
C ASP A 286 -8.59 14.73 5.27
N ASN A 287 -9.13 15.84 4.76
CA ASN A 287 -10.23 16.59 5.39
C ASN A 287 -11.48 16.67 4.50
N CYS A 288 -11.49 15.97 3.37
CA CYS A 288 -12.53 16.14 2.36
C CYS A 288 -12.89 14.80 1.72
N TRP A 289 -14.16 14.44 1.75
CA TRP A 289 -14.66 13.25 1.07
C TRP A 289 -15.70 13.65 0.04
N ILE A 290 -15.43 13.33 -1.23
CA ILE A 290 -16.29 13.67 -2.35
C ILE A 290 -17.00 12.41 -2.80
N LEU A 291 -18.32 12.42 -2.65
CA LEU A 291 -19.23 11.37 -3.04
C LEU A 291 -20.02 11.80 -4.28
N GLU A 292 -20.23 10.86 -5.18
CA GLU A 292 -21.14 11.00 -6.30
C GLU A 292 -22.41 10.20 -6.00
N LEU A 293 -23.55 10.89 -6.08
CA LEU A 293 -24.87 10.43 -5.73
C LEU A 293 -25.71 10.35 -6.98
N THR A 294 -26.19 9.17 -7.32
CA THR A 294 -27.05 8.93 -8.48
C THR A 294 -28.45 8.59 -8.00
N ALA A 295 -29.42 9.44 -8.32
CA ALA A 295 -30.82 9.24 -7.96
C ALA A 295 -31.53 8.24 -8.90
N ASP A 296 -30.91 7.10 -9.21
CA ASP A 296 -31.53 6.05 -10.02
C ASP A 296 -32.23 5.02 -9.12
N GLY A 297 -33.56 5.14 -9.05
CA GLY A 297 -34.44 4.19 -8.38
C GLY A 297 -35.22 3.29 -9.34
N CYS A 298 -35.11 3.44 -10.66
CA CYS A 298 -35.91 2.64 -11.59
C CYS A 298 -35.21 2.46 -12.94
N SER A 299 -35.19 1.22 -13.41
CA SER A 299 -34.60 0.71 -14.66
C SER A 299 -35.27 1.22 -15.96
N SER A 300 -35.78 2.45 -15.98
CA SER A 300 -36.40 3.05 -17.17
C SER A 300 -35.39 3.94 -17.89
N VAL A 301 -34.67 3.36 -18.86
CA VAL A 301 -34.33 3.79 -20.25
C VAL A 301 -34.11 5.29 -20.61
N ASN A 302 -34.34 6.26 -19.73
CA ASN A 302 -34.09 7.67 -19.98
C ASN A 302 -32.71 8.04 -19.45
N LYS A 303 -31.88 8.56 -20.34
CA LYS A 303 -30.43 8.79 -20.19
C LYS A 303 -30.02 9.92 -19.24
N ASP A 304 -30.96 10.54 -18.55
CA ASP A 304 -30.69 11.71 -17.72
C ASP A 304 -30.92 11.36 -16.25
N SER A 305 -30.11 10.44 -15.74
CA SER A 305 -30.08 10.17 -14.30
C SER A 305 -29.47 11.37 -13.60
N LEU A 306 -30.21 11.95 -12.64
CA LEU A 306 -29.72 13.09 -11.88
C LEU A 306 -28.54 12.61 -11.01
N THR A 307 -27.35 13.05 -11.38
CA THR A 307 -26.13 12.90 -10.59
C THR A 307 -25.89 14.18 -9.79
N ALA A 308 -25.50 14.02 -8.53
CA ALA A 308 -25.11 15.11 -7.66
C ALA A 308 -23.80 14.75 -6.95
N VAL A 309 -22.96 15.74 -6.72
CA VAL A 309 -21.68 15.62 -6.04
C VAL A 309 -21.83 16.19 -4.63
N LEU A 310 -21.77 15.31 -3.63
CA LEU A 310 -21.77 15.66 -2.22
C LEU A 310 -20.32 15.76 -1.73
N THR A 311 -19.92 16.95 -1.32
CA THR A 311 -18.62 17.22 -0.71
C THR A 311 -18.77 17.30 0.79
N LEU A 312 -18.10 16.42 1.53
CA LEU A 312 -18.10 16.36 2.98
C LEU A 312 -16.79 16.91 3.51
N HIS A 313 -16.86 17.89 4.40
CA HIS A 313 -15.69 18.44 5.08
C HIS A 313 -15.59 17.92 6.50
N PHE A 314 -14.39 17.51 6.87
CA PHE A 314 -14.09 16.95 8.17
C PHE A 314 -13.09 17.83 8.91
N LYS A 315 -13.42 18.16 10.16
CA LYS A 315 -12.47 18.73 11.11
C LYS A 315 -11.84 17.62 11.96
N PRO A 316 -10.60 17.80 12.42
CA PRO A 316 -10.08 17.01 13.53
C PRO A 316 -11.08 17.11 14.68
N GLY A 317 -11.38 15.99 15.34
CA GLY A 317 -12.19 16.08 16.54
C GLY A 317 -11.43 16.76 17.69
N PRO A 318 -12.09 17.01 18.84
CA PRO A 318 -11.51 17.77 19.95
C PRO A 318 -10.20 17.17 20.47
N ASP A 319 -10.06 15.85 20.35
CA ASP A 319 -8.82 15.13 20.62
C ASP A 319 -8.25 14.56 19.32
N PRO A 320 -6.92 14.40 19.19
CA PRO A 320 -6.29 13.76 18.03
C PRO A 320 -6.93 12.41 17.66
N TRP A 321 -7.53 11.76 18.65
CA TRP A 321 -8.07 10.41 18.60
C TRP A 321 -9.54 10.28 18.36
N SER A 322 -10.24 11.37 18.59
CA SER A 322 -11.65 11.39 18.32
C SER A 322 -11.86 11.22 16.81
N PRO A 323 -12.84 10.41 16.40
CA PRO A 323 -13.17 10.28 14.99
C PRO A 323 -13.38 11.67 14.42
N ARG A 324 -12.89 11.86 13.19
CA ARG A 324 -13.07 13.12 12.47
C ARG A 324 -14.53 13.50 12.52
N GLN A 325 -14.77 14.76 12.88
CA GLN A 325 -16.13 15.28 12.97
C GLN A 325 -16.47 15.93 11.64
N ILE A 326 -17.65 15.64 11.12
CA ILE A 326 -18.16 16.42 9.99
C ILE A 326 -18.30 17.88 10.44
N SER A 327 -17.72 18.80 9.68
CA SER A 327 -17.74 20.24 9.96
C SER A 327 -18.68 20.98 9.04
N ALA A 328 -18.80 20.52 7.80
CA ALA A 328 -19.66 21.09 6.78
C ALA A 328 -19.90 20.05 5.69
N ALA A 329 -20.93 20.27 4.88
CA ALA A 329 -21.10 19.58 3.62
C ALA A 329 -21.74 20.52 2.59
N SER A 330 -21.48 20.26 1.33
CA SER A 330 -22.08 21.01 0.22
C SER A 330 -22.46 20.05 -0.90
N ILE A 331 -23.54 20.37 -1.60
CA ILE A 331 -23.96 19.65 -2.80
C ILE A 331 -23.83 20.60 -3.99
N ASP A 332 -23.47 20.09 -5.16
CA ASP A 332 -23.35 20.85 -6.41
C ASP A 332 -24.70 21.13 -7.11
N VAL A 333 -25.80 21.09 -6.36
CA VAL A 333 -27.15 21.36 -6.84
C VAL A 333 -27.69 22.59 -6.12
N ASP A 334 -27.51 23.76 -6.72
CA ASP A 334 -27.84 25.07 -6.12
C ASP A 334 -29.31 25.21 -5.68
N SER A 335 -30.22 24.49 -6.33
CA SER A 335 -31.65 24.52 -6.02
C SER A 335 -32.06 23.64 -4.83
N LEU A 336 -31.13 22.84 -4.28
CA LEU A 336 -31.41 21.92 -3.19
C LEU A 336 -30.86 22.49 -1.88
N ASP A 337 -31.73 23.10 -1.07
CA ASP A 337 -31.33 23.48 0.28
C ASP A 337 -31.12 22.22 1.13
N MET A 338 -29.94 22.18 1.76
CA MET A 338 -29.44 21.09 2.58
C MET A 338 -29.02 21.58 3.96
N SER A 339 -29.19 22.86 4.26
CA SER A 339 -28.66 23.52 5.46
C SER A 339 -29.14 22.83 6.74
N ASP A 340 -30.41 22.46 6.79
CA ASP A 340 -31.03 21.70 7.89
C ASP A 340 -30.43 20.30 8.07
N LEU A 341 -30.18 19.59 6.97
CA LEU A 341 -29.60 18.25 6.99
C LEU A 341 -28.12 18.29 7.40
N VAL A 342 -27.38 19.28 6.92
CA VAL A 342 -25.97 19.50 7.27
C VAL A 342 -25.85 19.89 8.73
N GLU A 343 -26.68 20.81 9.23
CA GLU A 343 -26.65 21.23 10.63
C GLU A 343 -26.95 20.06 11.56
N GLU A 344 -27.96 19.24 11.23
CA GLU A 344 -28.31 18.05 12.00
C GLU A 344 -27.22 16.96 11.95
N ALA A 345 -26.63 16.73 10.78
CA ALA A 345 -25.54 15.77 10.61
C ALA A 345 -24.27 16.19 11.34
N VAL A 346 -23.93 17.49 11.33
CA VAL A 346 -22.81 18.07 12.10
C VAL A 346 -23.08 17.96 13.60
N ARG A 347 -24.30 18.23 14.04
CA ARG A 347 -24.70 18.13 15.45
C ARG A 347 -24.60 16.70 15.98
N LYS A 348 -25.00 15.71 15.17
CA LYS A 348 -24.98 14.28 15.53
C LYS A 348 -23.68 13.56 15.16
N ASN A 349 -22.84 14.19 14.34
CA ASN A 349 -21.72 13.56 13.65
C ASN A 349 -22.11 12.27 12.90
N ASP A 350 -23.23 12.32 12.16
CA ASP A 350 -23.84 11.17 11.50
C ASP A 350 -23.82 11.33 9.97
N VAL A 351 -22.73 10.84 9.35
CA VAL A 351 -22.55 10.85 7.90
C VAL A 351 -23.55 9.93 7.17
N PRO A 352 -23.84 8.70 7.64
CA PRO A 352 -24.88 7.87 7.03
C PRO A 352 -26.27 8.54 7.00
N PHE A 353 -26.66 9.23 8.08
CA PHE A 353 -27.87 10.03 8.10
C PHE A 353 -27.85 11.12 7.04
N LEU A 354 -26.74 11.86 6.91
CA LEU A 354 -26.61 12.91 5.90
C LEU A 354 -26.79 12.33 4.49
N VAL A 355 -25.99 11.33 4.11
CA VAL A 355 -26.01 10.74 2.77
C VAL A 355 -27.39 10.17 2.44
N SER A 356 -28.01 9.44 3.36
CA SER A 356 -29.37 8.87 3.14
C SER A 356 -30.45 9.95 3.03
N SER A 357 -30.34 11.03 3.80
CA SER A 357 -31.28 12.16 3.75
C SER A 357 -31.10 12.99 2.47
N VAL A 358 -29.85 13.22 2.03
CA VAL A 358 -29.53 13.84 0.74
C VAL A 358 -30.11 13.01 -0.40
N MET A 359 -29.89 11.70 -0.39
CA MET A 359 -30.41 10.79 -1.41
C MET A 359 -31.94 10.78 -1.44
N THR A 360 -32.60 10.78 -0.28
CA THR A 360 -34.06 10.90 -0.20
C THR A 360 -34.53 12.24 -0.78
N ARG A 361 -33.89 13.35 -0.38
CA ARG A 361 -34.27 14.68 -0.82
C ARG A 361 -34.06 14.86 -2.33
N LEU A 362 -32.92 14.42 -2.86
CA LEU A 362 -32.66 14.34 -4.30
C LEU A 362 -33.76 13.57 -5.03
N ARG A 363 -34.13 12.38 -4.57
CA ARG A 363 -35.21 11.58 -5.19
C ARG A 363 -36.57 12.28 -5.17
N THR A 364 -36.88 13.01 -4.10
CA THR A 364 -38.15 13.75 -3.99
C THR A 364 -38.16 15.06 -4.78
N HIS A 365 -37.03 15.75 -4.90
CA HIS A 365 -36.93 17.04 -5.60
C HIS A 365 -36.60 16.89 -7.10
N ALA A 366 -35.94 15.80 -7.50
CA ALA A 366 -35.53 15.59 -8.89
C ALA A 366 -36.68 15.69 -9.90
N PRO A 367 -37.88 15.11 -9.68
CA PRO A 367 -38.98 15.20 -10.63
C PRO A 367 -39.43 16.65 -10.86
N LEU A 368 -39.51 17.45 -9.77
CA LEU A 368 -39.89 18.86 -9.84
C LEU A 368 -38.86 19.68 -10.60
N TYR A 369 -37.58 19.47 -10.27
CA TYR A 369 -36.48 20.19 -10.91
C TYR A 369 -36.44 19.90 -12.41
N MET A 370 -36.52 18.62 -12.79
CA MET A 370 -36.55 18.21 -14.20
C MET A 370 -37.75 18.83 -14.94
N GLU A 371 -38.92 18.87 -14.31
CA GLU A 371 -40.10 19.49 -14.91
C GLU A 371 -39.93 21.00 -15.12
N VAL A 372 -39.46 21.73 -14.11
CA VAL A 372 -39.21 23.18 -14.22
C VAL A 372 -38.15 23.48 -15.28
N GLU A 373 -37.08 22.68 -15.33
CA GLU A 373 -36.01 22.88 -16.30
C GLU A 373 -36.47 22.56 -17.74
N GLN A 374 -37.30 21.54 -17.94
CA GLN A 374 -37.95 21.29 -19.23
C GLN A 374 -38.85 22.46 -19.65
N LEU A 375 -39.62 23.02 -18.72
CA LEU A 375 -40.54 24.13 -19.00
C LEU A 375 -39.80 25.45 -19.28
N ARG A 376 -38.62 25.66 -18.71
CA ARG A 376 -37.76 26.84 -19.00
C ARG A 376 -37.35 26.95 -20.47
N HIS A 377 -37.35 25.84 -21.21
CA HIS A 377 -37.08 25.86 -22.65
C HIS A 377 -38.26 26.42 -23.46
N GLN A 378 -39.46 26.44 -22.88
CA GLN A 378 -40.71 26.82 -23.56
C GLN A 378 -41.30 28.13 -23.01
N TYR A 379 -41.06 28.44 -21.74
CA TYR A 379 -41.65 29.58 -21.05
C TYR A 379 -40.58 30.39 -20.32
N ALA A 380 -40.83 31.69 -20.14
CA ALA A 380 -40.03 32.51 -19.24
C ALA A 380 -40.48 32.23 -17.80
N ILE A 381 -39.60 31.56 -17.04
CA ILE A 381 -39.88 31.07 -15.69
C ILE A 381 -38.93 31.72 -14.69
N ASP A 382 -39.51 32.33 -13.68
CA ASP A 382 -38.84 32.79 -12.46
C ASP A 382 -39.26 31.88 -11.30
N TRP A 383 -38.34 31.02 -10.86
CA TRP A 383 -38.59 30.05 -9.79
C TRP A 383 -37.84 30.47 -8.54
N VAL A 384 -38.58 30.64 -7.44
CA VAL A 384 -38.05 30.93 -6.10
C VAL A 384 -38.28 29.69 -5.23
N PRO A 385 -37.28 28.80 -5.07
CA PRO A 385 -37.43 27.54 -4.35
C PRO A 385 -37.79 27.74 -2.87
N GLU A 386 -37.22 28.74 -2.20
CA GLU A 386 -37.42 28.97 -0.75
C GLU A 386 -38.86 29.33 -0.41
N GLU A 387 -39.53 30.06 -1.29
CA GLU A 387 -40.94 30.43 -1.12
C GLU A 387 -41.90 29.39 -1.72
N GLY A 388 -41.38 28.41 -2.46
CA GLY A 388 -42.17 27.48 -3.25
C GLY A 388 -43.02 28.21 -4.30
N ILE A 389 -42.50 29.29 -4.89
CA ILE A 389 -43.26 30.11 -5.86
C ILE A 389 -42.64 29.98 -7.24
N LEU A 390 -43.47 29.65 -8.23
CA LEU A 390 -43.11 29.62 -9.64
C LEU A 390 -43.89 30.69 -10.38
N ARG A 391 -43.20 31.66 -10.96
CA ARG A 391 -43.80 32.67 -11.84
C ARG A 391 -43.51 32.31 -13.28
N VAL A 392 -44.55 32.24 -14.09
CA VAL A 392 -44.44 31.87 -15.49
C VAL A 392 -45.13 32.93 -16.33
N ILE A 393 -44.42 33.43 -17.34
CA ILE A 393 -44.98 34.36 -18.33
C ILE A 393 -45.36 33.56 -19.58
N PHE A 394 -46.60 33.72 -20.04
CA PHE A 394 -47.09 33.06 -21.24
C PHE A 394 -48.09 33.93 -22.02
N GLY A 395 -48.53 33.41 -23.16
CA GLY A 395 -49.43 34.09 -24.11
C GLY A 395 -48.68 34.75 -25.26
N ASP A 396 -49.34 34.91 -26.41
CA ASP A 396 -48.72 35.36 -27.67
C ASP A 396 -48.10 36.76 -27.59
N SER A 397 -48.54 37.57 -26.62
CA SER A 397 -48.01 38.92 -26.33
C SER A 397 -47.10 38.98 -25.09
N ALA A 398 -46.83 37.86 -24.42
CA ALA A 398 -46.10 37.77 -23.16
C ALA A 398 -46.64 38.69 -22.04
N GLN A 399 -47.95 38.96 -22.04
CA GLN A 399 -48.61 39.87 -21.09
C GLN A 399 -49.22 39.15 -19.89
N ILE A 400 -49.34 37.82 -19.93
CA ILE A 400 -49.99 37.05 -18.86
C ILE A 400 -48.93 36.51 -17.94
N VAL A 401 -49.02 36.87 -16.66
CA VAL A 401 -48.14 36.37 -15.60
C VAL A 401 -48.94 35.46 -14.68
N CYS A 402 -48.52 34.21 -14.58
CA CYS A 402 -49.10 33.23 -13.67
C CYS A 402 -48.15 32.99 -12.51
N THR A 403 -48.68 33.05 -11.29
CA THR A 403 -47.95 32.66 -10.10
C THR A 403 -48.54 31.38 -9.55
N LEU A 404 -47.77 30.30 -9.59
CA LEU A 404 -48.09 29.02 -8.99
C LEU A 404 -47.36 28.89 -7.64
N SER A 405 -48.06 28.41 -6.61
CA SER A 405 -47.44 27.89 -5.40
C SER A 405 -47.23 26.39 -5.53
N LEU A 406 -45.99 25.97 -5.32
CA LEU A 406 -45.53 24.59 -5.35
C LEU A 406 -45.37 24.12 -3.91
N SER A 407 -46.00 23.01 -3.57
CA SER A 407 -45.87 22.37 -2.27
C SER A 407 -45.55 20.89 -2.42
N THR A 408 -44.82 20.34 -1.45
CA THR A 408 -44.49 18.92 -1.44
C THR A 408 -45.65 18.12 -0.86
N GLY A 409 -46.30 17.33 -1.71
CA GLY A 409 -47.33 16.39 -1.32
C GLY A 409 -46.79 15.08 -0.73
N PRO A 410 -47.68 14.17 -0.34
CA PRO A 410 -47.31 12.85 0.14
C PRO A 410 -46.43 12.12 -0.88
N LEU A 411 -45.40 11.40 -0.39
CA LEU A 411 -44.43 10.66 -1.22
C LEU A 411 -43.55 11.54 -2.14
N GLY A 412 -43.42 12.84 -1.84
CA GLY A 412 -42.57 13.74 -2.62
C GLY A 412 -43.20 14.16 -3.96
N THR A 413 -44.51 14.00 -4.11
CA THR A 413 -45.22 14.48 -5.31
C THR A 413 -45.40 15.99 -5.26
N THR A 414 -45.05 16.72 -6.31
CA THR A 414 -45.28 18.16 -6.37
C THR A 414 -46.78 18.44 -6.52
N LEU A 415 -47.30 19.31 -5.66
CA LEU A 415 -48.64 19.86 -5.77
C LEU A 415 -48.54 21.33 -6.18
N ALA A 416 -48.98 21.63 -7.40
CA ALA A 416 -49.07 22.99 -7.92
C ALA A 416 -50.49 23.56 -7.69
N GLN A 417 -50.55 24.79 -7.19
CA GLN A 417 -51.80 25.54 -7.00
C GLN A 417 -51.64 26.96 -7.56
N LEU A 418 -52.69 27.47 -8.21
CA LEU A 418 -52.69 28.83 -8.73
C LEU A 418 -52.88 29.85 -7.60
N LYS A 419 -51.93 30.80 -7.49
CA LYS A 419 -51.94 31.86 -6.47
C LYS A 419 -52.39 33.20 -7.05
N SER A 420 -51.95 33.54 -8.26
CA SER A 420 -52.41 34.74 -8.97
C SER A 420 -52.28 34.58 -10.48
N LEU A 421 -53.13 35.33 -11.20
CA LEU A 421 -53.10 35.46 -12.64
C LEU A 421 -53.23 36.94 -12.98
N GLU A 422 -52.21 37.51 -13.62
CA GLU A 422 -52.14 38.92 -14.00
C GLU A 422 -52.14 39.06 -15.53
N GLY A 423 -52.60 40.20 -16.04
CA GLY A 423 -52.63 40.47 -17.49
C GLY A 423 -53.92 40.05 -18.21
N VAL A 424 -54.86 39.40 -17.53
CA VAL A 424 -56.17 39.02 -18.07
C VAL A 424 -57.23 40.05 -17.64
N ARG A 425 -58.00 40.59 -18.59
CA ARG A 425 -58.96 41.68 -18.30
C ARG A 425 -60.16 41.24 -17.46
N GLN A 426 -60.63 40.00 -17.64
CA GLN A 426 -61.66 39.35 -16.83
C GLN A 426 -61.38 37.85 -16.78
N HIS A 427 -61.32 37.27 -15.59
CA HIS A 427 -61.24 35.83 -15.39
C HIS A 427 -62.17 35.40 -14.24
N PRO A 428 -62.65 34.14 -14.22
CA PRO A 428 -63.38 33.59 -13.08
C PRO A 428 -62.56 33.68 -11.79
N PRO A 429 -63.19 33.64 -10.60
CA PRO A 429 -62.47 33.51 -9.33
C PRO A 429 -61.41 32.40 -9.41
N LEU A 430 -60.23 32.62 -8.83
CA LEU A 430 -59.08 31.70 -8.93
C LEU A 430 -59.44 30.27 -8.51
N ASP A 431 -60.34 30.10 -7.54
CA ASP A 431 -60.81 28.80 -7.05
C ASP A 431 -61.57 27.98 -8.11
N GLN A 432 -62.07 28.63 -9.16
CA GLN A 432 -62.79 27.99 -10.28
C GLN A 432 -61.87 27.67 -11.45
N LEU A 433 -60.66 28.23 -11.48
CA LEU A 433 -59.64 27.94 -12.48
C LEU A 433 -58.82 26.75 -12.01
N LYS A 434 -59.26 25.54 -12.35
CA LYS A 434 -58.56 24.31 -12.00
C LYS A 434 -58.48 23.37 -13.21
N PRO A 435 -57.30 22.78 -13.51
CA PRO A 435 -57.19 21.73 -14.50
C PRO A 435 -58.09 20.53 -14.16
N PRO A 436 -58.54 19.75 -15.15
CA PRO A 436 -59.43 18.59 -14.93
C PRO A 436 -58.79 17.46 -14.11
N HIS A 437 -57.48 17.50 -13.89
CA HIS A 437 -56.74 16.48 -13.13
C HIS A 437 -56.83 16.71 -11.61
N GLU A 438 -56.90 15.62 -10.86
CA GLU A 438 -57.00 15.66 -9.39
C GLU A 438 -55.69 16.16 -8.73
N LYS A 439 -54.54 15.91 -9.40
CA LYS A 439 -53.18 16.37 -9.03
C LYS A 439 -52.44 16.87 -10.27
N PRO A 440 -52.77 18.07 -10.77
CA PRO A 440 -52.15 18.61 -11.98
C PRO A 440 -50.68 18.92 -11.75
N ARG A 441 -49.86 18.56 -12.74
CA ARG A 441 -48.46 18.97 -12.85
C ARG A 441 -48.36 20.45 -13.24
N ILE A 442 -47.16 21.01 -13.22
CA ILE A 442 -46.92 22.39 -13.64
C ILE A 442 -47.26 22.52 -15.13
N SER A 443 -46.85 21.55 -15.95
CA SER A 443 -47.20 21.50 -17.37
C SER A 443 -48.72 21.57 -17.60
N ASP A 444 -49.48 20.78 -16.84
CA ASP A 444 -50.94 20.69 -16.98
C ASP A 444 -51.61 22.03 -16.63
N TRP A 445 -51.09 22.73 -15.62
CA TRP A 445 -51.53 24.08 -15.26
C TRP A 445 -51.27 25.08 -16.38
N LEU A 446 -50.07 25.07 -16.96
CA LEU A 446 -49.69 26.01 -18.00
C LEU A 446 -50.47 25.78 -19.29
N GLU A 447 -50.64 24.54 -19.71
CA GLU A 447 -51.46 24.17 -20.88
C GLU A 447 -52.92 24.59 -20.68
N TYR A 448 -53.50 24.28 -19.52
CA TYR A 448 -54.88 24.65 -19.20
C TYR A 448 -55.08 26.17 -19.19
N LEU A 449 -54.18 26.92 -18.54
CA LEU A 449 -54.29 28.37 -18.46
C LEU A 449 -54.05 29.03 -19.81
N GLN A 450 -53.15 28.50 -20.64
CA GLN A 450 -52.91 29.01 -21.99
C GLN A 450 -54.15 28.83 -22.88
N GLU A 451 -54.89 27.74 -22.74
CA GLU A 451 -56.14 27.53 -23.49
C GLU A 451 -57.30 28.36 -22.92
N ALA A 452 -57.45 28.38 -21.59
CA ALA A 452 -58.51 29.16 -20.93
C ALA A 452 -58.39 30.66 -21.21
N THR A 453 -57.16 31.19 -21.27
CA THR A 453 -56.91 32.63 -21.53
C THR A 453 -56.98 33.02 -23.00
N LYS A 454 -56.92 32.08 -23.96
CA LYS A 454 -57.26 32.36 -25.36
C LYS A 454 -58.76 32.56 -25.59
N SER A 455 -59.58 31.97 -24.71
CA SER A 455 -61.04 32.03 -24.78
C SER A 455 -61.66 33.23 -24.04
N LEU A 456 -60.83 33.99 -23.31
CA LEU A 456 -61.17 35.20 -22.53
C LEU A 456 -60.63 36.44 -23.25
#